data_AF-A0A9P7G4D1-F1
#
_entry.id   AF-A0A9P7G4D1-F1
#
_cell.length_a   1.000
_cell.length_b   1.000
_cell.length_c   1.000
_cell.angle_alpha   90.00
_cell.angle_beta   90.00
_cell.angle_gamma   90.00
#
_symmetry.space_group_name_H-M   'P 1'
#
loop_
_entity.id
_entity.type
_entity.pdbx_description
1 polymer ?
#
loop_
_entity_poly.entity_id
_entity_poly.type
_entity_poly.pdbx_seq_one_letter_code
_entity_poly.pdbx_strand_id
1 'polypeptide(L)'
;MSTRPEASVPVGPKFTITVPPNWYAITTAVSAETLKDSNTLLNTQRQISRKPYSQGVAVSYDFFVKNTRIFGSEATTPNDQMKITLDKATSLPLLAQEDEYDLEFEFYYSTQAVKNAEVLRQQKAYCSKIHVVKAAKLPGSYNGADNVTFFVFVEDTATQQANTGQYDDA
;
A
#
# COMPACT_ATOMS: atom_id res chain seq x y z
N MET A 1 16.36 16.36 18.69
CA MET A 1 15.73 15.04 18.50
C MET A 1 15.39 14.93 17.03
N SER A 2 15.74 13.84 16.35
CA SER A 2 15.28 13.63 14.96
C SER A 2 13.76 13.49 14.97
N THR A 3 13.07 14.20 14.07
CA THR A 3 11.63 14.01 13.84
C THR A 3 11.39 12.61 13.30
N ARG A 4 10.19 12.07 13.54
CA ARG A 4 9.81 10.74 13.08
C ARG A 4 9.03 10.85 11.76
N PRO A 5 9.04 9.81 10.91
CA PRO A 5 8.15 9.76 9.75
C PRO A 5 6.69 9.96 10.14
N GLU A 6 5.98 10.74 9.32
CA GLU A 6 4.56 11.06 9.49
C GLU A 6 3.80 10.77 8.20
N ALA A 7 2.55 10.31 8.34
CA ALA A 7 1.65 10.10 7.21
C ALA A 7 0.62 11.23 7.15
N SER A 8 0.31 11.70 5.95
CA SER A 8 -0.82 12.60 5.72
C SER A 8 -2.15 11.88 5.95
N VAL A 9 -3.22 12.66 6.20
CA VAL A 9 -4.58 12.13 6.22
C VAL A 9 -4.89 11.54 4.83
N PRO A 10 -5.32 10.28 4.73
CA PRO A 10 -5.67 9.70 3.44
C PRO A 10 -6.76 10.47 2.72
N VAL A 11 -6.60 10.67 1.40
CA VAL A 11 -7.61 11.28 0.52
C VAL A 11 -7.96 10.26 -0.56
N GLY A 12 -9.06 9.54 -0.34
CA GLY A 12 -9.50 8.43 -1.22
C GLY A 12 -8.43 7.33 -1.32
N PRO A 13 -7.85 7.06 -2.50
CA PRO A 13 -6.82 6.03 -2.71
C PRO A 13 -5.39 6.53 -2.48
N LYS A 14 -5.18 7.69 -1.85
CA LYS A 14 -3.86 8.32 -1.78
C LYS A 14 -3.51 8.77 -0.38
N PHE A 15 -2.22 8.68 -0.05
CA PHE A 15 -1.62 9.34 1.10
C PHE A 15 -0.12 9.54 0.86
N THR A 16 0.50 10.38 1.68
CA THR A 16 1.93 10.69 1.60
C THR A 16 2.58 10.33 2.93
N ILE A 17 3.78 9.77 2.91
CA ILE A 17 4.65 9.67 4.08
C ILE A 17 5.80 10.65 3.89
N THR A 18 5.94 11.58 4.81
CA THR A 18 7.10 12.47 4.90
C THR A 18 8.16 11.79 5.76
N VAL A 19 9.34 11.57 5.18
CA VAL A 19 10.47 10.87 5.79
C VAL A 19 11.58 11.86 6.13
N PRO A 20 11.88 12.07 7.43
CA PRO A 20 12.92 13.01 7.84
C PRO A 20 14.33 12.54 7.45
N PRO A 21 15.31 13.46 7.49
CA PRO A 21 16.71 13.14 7.30
C PRO A 21 17.18 11.94 8.14
N ASN A 22 18.08 11.15 7.57
CA ASN A 22 18.75 10.02 8.21
C ASN A 22 17.85 8.80 8.54
N TRP A 23 16.62 8.75 8.02
CA TRP A 23 15.74 7.58 8.14
C TRP A 23 15.81 6.66 6.92
N TYR A 24 15.94 5.36 7.17
CA TYR A 24 15.75 4.33 6.15
C TYR A 24 14.26 4.03 5.98
N ALA A 25 13.82 3.87 4.74
CA ALA A 25 12.45 3.47 4.44
C ALA A 25 12.44 2.17 3.62
N ILE A 26 11.52 1.28 3.94
CA ILE A 26 11.30 0.04 3.18
C ILE A 26 9.82 -0.07 2.91
N THR A 27 9.45 -0.15 1.63
CA THR A 27 8.07 -0.43 1.23
C THR A 27 7.92 -1.87 0.79
N THR A 28 6.90 -2.54 1.31
CA THR A 28 6.45 -3.86 0.87
C THR A 28 4.95 -3.80 0.61
N ALA A 29 4.47 -4.65 -0.30
CA ALA A 29 3.05 -4.74 -0.64
C ALA A 29 2.62 -6.20 -0.68
N VAL A 30 1.45 -6.48 -0.12
CA VAL A 30 0.87 -7.82 -0.05
C VAL A 30 -0.54 -7.74 -0.59
N SER A 31 -0.87 -8.64 -1.51
CA SER A 31 -2.23 -8.82 -1.98
C SER A 31 -2.91 -9.88 -1.11
N ALA A 32 -4.17 -9.65 -0.74
CA ALA A 32 -4.96 -10.63 -0.02
C ALA A 32 -6.22 -10.92 -0.84
N GLU A 33 -6.47 -12.20 -1.13
CA GLU A 33 -7.63 -12.66 -1.88
C GLU A 33 -8.40 -13.67 -1.03
N THR A 34 -9.73 -13.52 -0.94
CA THR A 34 -10.56 -14.57 -0.34
C THR A 34 -10.71 -15.71 -1.33
N LEU A 35 -10.16 -16.86 -0.95
CA LEU A 35 -10.49 -18.14 -1.58
C LEU A 35 -11.98 -18.43 -1.36
N LYS A 36 -12.77 -18.45 -2.44
CA LYS A 36 -14.10 -19.04 -2.43
C LYS A 36 -13.98 -20.56 -2.60
N ASP A 37 -13.54 -21.26 -1.57
CA ASP A 37 -13.74 -22.71 -1.52
C ASP A 37 -15.13 -23.00 -0.95
N SER A 38 -16.05 -23.37 -1.83
CA SER A 38 -17.45 -23.66 -1.52
C SER A 38 -17.67 -24.99 -0.77
N ASN A 39 -16.62 -25.65 -0.25
CA ASN A 39 -16.74 -26.98 0.37
C ASN A 39 -15.91 -27.24 1.64
N THR A 40 -15.28 -26.23 2.23
CA THR A 40 -14.49 -26.42 3.47
C THR A 40 -15.09 -25.63 4.61
N LEU A 41 -15.97 -26.30 5.35
CA LEU A 41 -16.33 -25.94 6.72
C LEU A 41 -15.06 -25.95 7.59
N LEU A 42 -14.34 -24.83 7.67
CA LEU A 42 -13.51 -24.50 8.83
C LEU A 42 -13.14 -23.02 8.82
N ASN A 43 -13.84 -22.32 9.71
CA ASN A 43 -13.62 -20.95 10.14
C ASN A 43 -12.17 -20.70 10.56
N THR A 44 -11.32 -20.31 9.62
CA THR A 44 -10.10 -19.58 9.96
C THR A 44 -10.14 -18.25 9.23
N GLN A 45 -10.62 -17.24 9.96
CA GLN A 45 -10.57 -15.83 9.61
C GLN A 45 -9.24 -15.49 8.91
N ARG A 46 -9.27 -14.89 7.70
CA ARG A 46 -8.58 -13.63 7.30
C ARG A 46 -9.17 -13.15 5.97
N GLN A 47 -10.37 -12.58 5.99
CA GLN A 47 -10.90 -11.81 4.87
C GLN A 47 -10.31 -10.41 4.92
N ILE A 48 -9.33 -10.10 4.05
CA ILE A 48 -8.95 -8.70 3.78
C ILE A 48 -9.56 -8.22 2.44
N SER A 49 -10.01 -9.15 1.60
CA SER A 49 -10.74 -8.86 0.35
C SER A 49 -11.89 -9.84 0.17
N ARG A 50 -13.08 -9.41 -0.23
CA ARG A 50 -14.22 -10.33 -0.50
C ARG A 50 -14.30 -10.80 -1.97
N LYS A 51 -13.40 -10.37 -2.85
CA LYS A 51 -13.46 -10.64 -4.30
C LYS A 51 -12.10 -10.99 -4.91
N PRO A 52 -12.05 -11.84 -5.96
CA PRO A 52 -10.88 -11.95 -6.83
C PRO A 52 -10.71 -10.63 -7.57
N TYR A 53 -9.61 -9.93 -7.35
CA TYR A 53 -9.28 -8.70 -8.07
C TYR A 53 -7.79 -8.60 -8.35
N SER A 54 -7.45 -7.86 -9.41
CA SER A 54 -6.07 -7.43 -9.64
C SER A 54 -5.82 -6.16 -8.83
N GLN A 55 -4.70 -6.09 -8.11
CA GLN A 55 -4.31 -4.92 -7.32
C GLN A 55 -3.00 -4.31 -7.80
N GLY A 56 -2.85 -3.02 -7.54
CA GLY A 56 -1.62 -2.29 -7.73
C GLY A 56 -1.42 -1.23 -6.65
N VAL A 57 -0.17 -0.98 -6.29
CA VAL A 57 0.21 0.23 -5.55
C VAL A 57 1.37 0.91 -6.27
N ALA A 58 1.21 2.18 -6.60
CA ALA A 58 2.28 3.03 -7.08
C ALA A 58 2.87 3.79 -5.90
N VAL A 59 4.20 3.80 -5.83
CA VAL A 59 4.97 4.56 -4.87
C VAL A 59 5.82 5.54 -5.66
N SER A 60 5.52 6.82 -5.53
CA SER A 60 6.30 7.90 -6.12
C SER A 60 7.19 8.55 -5.05
N TYR A 61 8.43 8.84 -5.41
CA TYR A 61 9.42 9.42 -4.51
C TYR A 61 10.32 10.36 -5.30
N ASP A 62 10.78 11.44 -4.66
CA ASP A 62 11.58 12.47 -5.31
C ASP A 62 12.78 12.85 -4.43
N PHE A 63 13.93 12.25 -4.72
CA PHE A 63 15.20 12.64 -4.08
C PHE A 63 15.94 13.73 -4.87
N PHE A 64 15.72 13.76 -6.19
CA PHE A 64 16.41 14.62 -7.16
C PHE A 64 15.60 14.69 -8.46
N VAL A 65 15.01 13.55 -8.83
CA VAL A 65 14.06 13.39 -9.92
C VAL A 65 12.94 12.48 -9.46
N LYS A 66 11.69 12.92 -9.67
CA LYS A 66 10.50 12.11 -9.39
C LYS A 66 10.60 10.76 -10.09
N ASN A 67 10.62 9.71 -9.29
CA ASN A 67 10.61 8.33 -9.75
C ASN A 67 9.31 7.66 -9.30
N THR A 68 8.96 6.53 -9.91
CA THR A 68 7.82 5.74 -9.48
C THR A 68 8.11 4.25 -9.63
N ARG A 69 7.71 3.48 -8.64
CA ARG A 69 7.70 2.01 -8.69
C ARG A 69 6.29 1.54 -8.45
N ILE A 70 5.86 0.53 -9.20
CA ILE A 70 4.53 -0.06 -9.06
C ILE A 70 4.68 -1.49 -8.61
N PHE A 71 4.06 -1.83 -7.49
CA PHE A 71 3.87 -3.20 -7.08
C PHE A 71 2.57 -3.72 -7.66
N GLY A 72 2.57 -4.94 -8.19
CA GLY A 72 1.38 -5.59 -8.73
C GLY A 72 1.18 -6.98 -8.17
N SER A 73 -0.10 -7.36 -7.99
CA SER A 73 -0.48 -8.75 -7.73
C SER A 73 -0.34 -9.57 -9.02
N GLU A 74 0.18 -10.78 -8.92
CA GLU A 74 0.09 -11.73 -10.02
C GLU A 74 -1.32 -12.32 -10.07
N ALA A 75 -1.88 -12.46 -11.27
CA ALA A 75 -3.22 -13.00 -11.42
C ALA A 75 -3.22 -14.46 -10.97
N THR A 76 -4.26 -14.90 -10.25
CA THR A 76 -4.48 -16.30 -9.81
C THR A 76 -3.53 -16.83 -8.72
N THR A 77 -2.65 -15.99 -8.15
CA THR A 77 -1.82 -16.32 -6.98
C THR A 77 -2.31 -15.57 -5.74
N PRO A 78 -3.34 -16.09 -5.05
CA PRO A 78 -3.91 -15.44 -3.88
C PRO A 78 -2.89 -15.37 -2.75
N ASN A 79 -2.93 -14.30 -1.96
CA ASN A 79 -2.07 -14.09 -0.79
C ASN A 79 -0.57 -14.04 -1.10
N ASP A 80 -0.19 -13.75 -2.36
CA ASP A 80 1.21 -13.56 -2.73
C ASP A 80 1.70 -12.14 -2.41
N GLN A 81 3.01 -12.04 -2.17
CA GLN A 81 3.69 -10.76 -2.10
C GLN A 81 3.62 -10.09 -3.46
N MET A 82 3.17 -8.84 -3.48
CA MET A 82 3.17 -8.06 -4.71
C MET A 82 4.62 -7.75 -5.09
N LYS A 83 4.90 -7.85 -6.38
CA LYS A 83 6.24 -7.63 -6.93
C LYS A 83 6.26 -6.33 -7.72
N ILE A 84 7.37 -5.62 -7.69
CA ILE A 84 7.61 -4.46 -8.54
C ILE A 84 7.50 -4.91 -10.00
N THR A 85 6.71 -4.21 -10.80
CA THR A 85 6.38 -4.57 -12.19
C THR A 85 7.64 -4.68 -13.07
N LEU A 86 8.60 -3.78 -12.86
CA LEU A 86 9.83 -3.62 -13.64
C LEU A 86 10.88 -4.69 -13.36
N ASP A 87 11.25 -4.90 -12.10
CA ASP A 87 12.40 -5.73 -11.69
C ASP A 87 12.01 -6.98 -10.87
N LYS A 88 10.71 -7.16 -10.60
CA LYS A 88 10.13 -8.28 -9.83
C LYS A 88 10.56 -8.33 -8.37
N ALA A 89 11.19 -7.29 -7.83
CA ALA A 89 11.54 -7.23 -6.41
C ALA A 89 10.28 -7.17 -5.52
N THR A 90 10.33 -7.77 -4.34
CA THR A 90 9.20 -7.77 -3.37
C THR A 90 9.24 -6.60 -2.39
N SER A 91 10.25 -5.75 -2.49
CA SER A 91 10.42 -4.57 -1.65
C SER A 91 11.11 -3.45 -2.40
N LEU A 92 10.87 -2.22 -1.94
CA LEU A 92 11.59 -1.02 -2.36
C LEU A 92 12.35 -0.47 -1.15
N PRO A 93 13.63 -0.83 -0.97
CA PRO A 93 14.48 -0.23 0.05
C PRO A 93 14.97 1.14 -0.41
N LEU A 94 14.86 2.13 0.46
CA LEU A 94 15.33 3.49 0.27
C LEU A 94 16.34 3.81 1.37
N LEU A 95 17.54 4.21 0.95
CA LEU A 95 18.60 4.61 1.87
C LEU A 95 18.22 5.91 2.57
N ALA A 96 18.79 6.10 3.76
CA ALA A 96 18.76 7.37 4.46
C ALA A 96 19.26 8.52 3.56
N GLN A 97 18.50 9.62 3.54
CA GLN A 97 18.84 10.84 2.82
C GLN A 97 19.28 11.93 3.79
N GLU A 98 20.07 12.89 3.31
CA GLU A 98 20.48 14.06 4.09
C GLU A 98 19.32 15.07 4.28
N ASP A 99 18.40 15.11 3.30
CA ASP A 99 17.23 15.96 3.30
C ASP A 99 15.93 15.16 3.54
N GLU A 100 14.88 15.87 3.94
CA GLU A 100 13.53 15.33 4.02
C GLU A 100 13.00 15.00 2.62
N TYR A 101 12.24 13.90 2.51
CA TYR A 101 11.61 13.50 1.25
C TYR A 101 10.22 12.90 1.47
N ASP A 102 9.41 12.95 0.42
CA ASP A 102 8.06 12.42 0.42
C ASP A 102 7.96 11.09 -0.35
N LEU A 103 7.17 10.19 0.20
CA LEU A 103 6.70 8.96 -0.42
C LEU A 103 5.21 9.09 -0.68
N GLU A 104 4.82 9.31 -1.94
CA GLU A 104 3.42 9.36 -2.36
C GLU A 104 2.93 7.96 -2.74
N PHE A 105 1.84 7.52 -2.12
CA PHE A 105 1.23 6.23 -2.40
C PHE A 105 -0.10 6.42 -3.14
N GLU A 106 -0.31 5.63 -4.20
CA GLU A 106 -1.59 5.53 -4.90
C GLU A 106 -2.00 4.06 -5.06
N PHE A 107 -3.24 3.73 -4.70
CA PHE A 107 -3.76 2.37 -4.73
C PHE A 107 -4.79 2.17 -5.85
N TYR A 108 -4.68 1.02 -6.54
CA TYR A 108 -5.52 0.64 -7.66
C TYR A 108 -6.07 -0.78 -7.49
N TYR A 109 -7.26 -1.03 -8.01
CA TYR A 109 -7.80 -2.39 -8.13
C TYR A 109 -8.69 -2.52 -9.38
N SER A 110 -8.92 -3.76 -9.82
CA SER A 110 -9.98 -4.08 -10.80
C SER A 110 -10.52 -5.49 -10.57
N THR A 111 -11.84 -5.64 -10.68
CA THR A 111 -12.51 -6.95 -10.72
C THR A 111 -12.48 -7.58 -12.10
N GLN A 112 -12.10 -6.83 -13.14
CA GLN A 112 -11.85 -7.39 -14.46
C GLN A 112 -10.49 -8.07 -14.45
N ALA A 113 -10.32 -9.10 -15.28
CA ALA A 113 -9.05 -9.79 -15.48
C ALA A 113 -8.03 -8.90 -16.21
N VAL A 114 -7.61 -7.80 -15.56
CA VAL A 114 -6.56 -6.91 -16.04
C VAL A 114 -5.24 -7.49 -15.55
N LYS A 115 -4.35 -7.83 -16.49
CA LYS A 115 -3.15 -8.63 -16.19
C LYS A 115 -1.98 -7.86 -15.57
N ASN A 116 -2.04 -6.54 -15.46
CA ASN A 116 -0.88 -5.75 -15.03
C ASN A 116 -1.28 -4.46 -14.28
N ALA A 117 -0.63 -4.21 -13.13
CA ALA A 117 -0.80 -3.02 -12.31
C ALA A 117 -0.49 -1.70 -13.05
N GLU A 118 0.39 -1.73 -14.05
CA GLU A 118 0.64 -0.57 -14.94
C GLU A 118 -0.63 -0.12 -15.67
N VAL A 119 -1.42 -1.09 -16.16
CA VAL A 119 -2.68 -0.82 -16.88
C VAL A 119 -3.71 -0.25 -15.90
N LEU A 120 -3.79 -0.78 -14.68
CA LEU A 120 -4.68 -0.24 -13.63
C LEU A 120 -4.37 1.24 -13.35
N ARG A 121 -3.08 1.59 -13.26
CA ARG A 121 -2.64 2.98 -13.09
C ARG A 121 -3.01 3.84 -14.29
N GLN A 122 -2.71 3.40 -15.51
CA GLN A 122 -3.02 4.16 -16.74
C GLN A 122 -4.52 4.43 -16.88
N GLN A 123 -5.34 3.45 -16.52
CA GLN A 123 -6.80 3.55 -16.54
C GLN A 123 -7.37 4.31 -15.33
N LYS A 124 -6.53 4.71 -14.37
CA LYS A 124 -6.95 5.35 -13.12
C LYS A 124 -8.00 4.52 -12.37
N ALA A 125 -7.82 3.20 -12.35
CA ALA A 125 -8.68 2.23 -11.68
C ALA A 125 -8.45 2.28 -10.15
N TYR A 126 -8.71 3.44 -9.56
CA TYR A 126 -8.42 3.73 -8.16
C TYR A 126 -9.26 2.93 -7.19
N CYS A 127 -8.66 2.57 -6.06
CA CYS A 127 -9.40 2.15 -4.87
C CYS A 127 -10.33 3.27 -4.39
N SER A 128 -11.41 2.90 -3.69
CA SER A 128 -12.34 3.90 -3.12
C SER A 128 -11.78 4.53 -1.85
N LYS A 129 -11.22 3.70 -0.96
CA LYS A 129 -10.75 4.11 0.36
C LYS A 129 -9.56 3.27 0.82
N ILE A 130 -8.71 3.89 1.63
CA ILE A 130 -7.64 3.24 2.38
C ILE A 130 -7.71 3.66 3.84
N HIS A 131 -7.20 2.81 4.72
CA HIS A 131 -7.00 3.09 6.13
C HIS A 131 -5.54 2.86 6.49
N VAL A 132 -4.91 3.87 7.10
CA VAL A 132 -3.48 3.86 7.46
C VAL A 132 -3.35 3.79 8.97
N VAL A 133 -2.70 2.76 9.48
CA VAL A 133 -2.38 2.57 10.89
C VAL A 133 -0.89 2.76 11.11
N LYS A 134 -0.52 3.66 12.01
CA LYS A 134 0.88 3.92 12.38
C LYS A 134 1.23 3.20 13.68
N ALA A 135 2.33 2.48 13.68
CA ALA A 135 2.98 1.93 14.88
C ALA A 135 4.40 2.49 14.98
N ALA A 136 4.77 3.05 16.13
CA ALA A 136 6.11 3.61 16.34
C ALA A 136 6.68 3.13 17.68
N LYS A 137 7.99 2.88 17.72
CA LYS A 137 8.68 2.54 18.97
C LYS A 137 8.49 3.66 20.01
N LEU A 138 8.07 3.32 21.23
CA LEU A 138 7.92 4.30 22.31
C LEU A 138 9.28 4.80 22.79
N PRO A 139 9.41 6.10 23.15
CA PRO A 139 10.61 6.60 23.82
C PRO A 139 10.93 5.78 25.08
N GLY A 140 12.20 5.41 25.28
CA GLY A 140 12.63 4.62 26.44
C GLY A 140 12.28 3.13 26.41
N SER A 141 11.73 2.62 25.30
CA SER A 141 11.55 1.18 25.08
C SER A 141 12.90 0.44 24.87
N TYR A 142 12.85 -0.87 24.58
CA TYR A 142 14.02 -1.75 24.46
C TYR A 142 15.14 -1.17 23.57
N ASN A 143 16.39 -1.52 23.90
CA ASN A 143 17.57 -1.12 23.13
C ASN A 143 17.50 -1.69 21.71
N GLY A 144 17.42 -0.80 20.72
CA GLY A 144 17.32 -1.13 19.31
C GLY A 144 17.14 0.15 18.48
N ALA A 145 17.26 0.04 17.16
CA ALA A 145 17.01 1.17 16.27
C ALA A 145 15.58 1.72 16.45
N ASP A 146 15.41 3.02 16.22
CA ASP A 146 14.07 3.59 16.16
C ASP A 146 13.39 3.19 14.84
N ASN A 147 12.12 2.82 14.92
CA ASN A 147 11.33 2.42 13.77
C ASN A 147 9.91 3.00 13.84
N VAL A 148 9.39 3.32 12.66
CA VAL A 148 7.97 3.64 12.43
C VAL A 148 7.49 2.71 11.33
N THR A 149 6.36 2.06 11.55
CA THR A 149 5.73 1.12 10.63
C THR A 149 4.33 1.62 10.32
N PHE A 150 4.01 1.73 9.04
CA PHE A 150 2.68 2.07 8.56
C PHE A 150 2.05 0.81 7.95
N PHE A 151 0.89 0.43 8.44
CA PHE A 151 0.05 -0.61 7.87
C PHE A 151 -1.05 0.06 7.06
N VAL A 152 -1.15 -0.25 5.77
CA VAL A 152 -2.18 0.30 4.90
C VAL A 152 -3.18 -0.80 4.55
N PHE A 153 -4.43 -0.60 4.92
CA PHE A 153 -5.54 -1.48 4.58
C PHE A 153 -6.31 -0.84 3.43
N VAL A 154 -6.43 -1.56 2.33
CA VAL A 154 -7.19 -1.13 1.15
C VAL A 154 -8.60 -1.71 1.26
N GLU A 155 -9.62 -0.88 1.38
CA GLU A 155 -11.00 -1.34 1.57
C GLU A 155 -11.70 -1.62 0.23
N ASP A 156 -12.42 -2.74 0.15
CA ASP A 156 -13.39 -3.03 -0.92
C ASP A 156 -14.78 -2.55 -0.46
N THR A 157 -15.28 -1.45 -1.03
CA THR A 157 -16.65 -0.98 -0.76
C THR A 157 -17.65 -1.67 -1.70
N ALA A 158 -18.87 -1.96 -1.21
CA ALA A 158 -19.91 -2.64 -2.00
C ALA A 158 -20.33 -1.83 -3.26
N THR A 159 -20.27 -0.51 -3.17
CA THR A 159 -20.42 0.42 -4.29
C THR A 159 -19.07 1.06 -4.58
N GLN A 160 -18.49 0.71 -5.72
CA GLN A 160 -17.26 1.30 -6.24
C GLN A 160 -17.63 2.35 -7.27
N GLN A 161 -17.92 3.58 -6.84
CA GLN A 161 -17.95 4.70 -7.77
C GLN A 161 -16.56 5.34 -7.77
N ALA A 162 -15.94 5.42 -8.94
CA ALA A 162 -14.67 6.13 -9.08
C ALA A 162 -14.86 7.60 -8.69
N ASN A 163 -13.88 8.18 -7.98
CA ASN A 163 -13.88 9.58 -7.52
C ASN A 163 -14.95 9.98 -6.49
N THR A 164 -15.62 9.05 -5.81
CA THR A 164 -16.72 9.40 -4.89
C THR A 164 -16.34 9.41 -3.42
N GLY A 165 -15.04 9.36 -3.09
CA GLY A 165 -14.47 9.45 -1.73
C GLY A 165 -15.50 9.24 -0.64
N GLN A 166 -15.84 7.98 -0.33
CA GLN A 166 -16.74 7.73 0.80
C GLN A 166 -15.95 7.99 2.07
N TYR A 167 -16.18 9.15 2.66
CA TYR A 167 -15.62 9.53 3.95
C TYR A 167 -16.43 8.83 5.06
N ASP A 168 -15.75 8.34 6.09
CA ASP A 168 -16.35 7.58 7.21
C ASP A 168 -17.17 8.45 8.19
N ASP A 169 -17.35 9.72 7.86
CA ASP A 169 -17.91 10.78 8.70
C ASP A 169 -19.18 11.44 8.13
N ALA A 170 -19.92 10.74 7.26
CA ALA A 170 -21.24 11.15 6.79
C ALA A 170 -22.39 10.27 7.32
#